data_AF-A0A6L9ZTM3-F1
#
_entry.id   AF-A0A6L9ZTM3-F1
#
_cell.length_a   1.000
_cell.length_b   1.000
_cell.length_c   1.000
_cell.angle_alpha   90.00
_cell.angle_beta   90.00
_cell.angle_gamma   90.00
#
_symmetry.space_group_name_H-M   'P 1'
#
loop_
_entity.id
_entity.type
_entity.pdbx_description
1 polymer ?
#
loop_
_entity_poly.entity_id
_entity_poly.type
_entity_poly.pdbx_seq_one_letter_code
_entity_poly.pdbx_strand_id
1 'polypeptide(L)'
;MQNQIPEHFQEKIQRAKDNKLKELDLSNNTFIFSRDNEKSTEIPTEIWELEQLEVLNLRGNQLTEIPESITKLTNLTELNFNDNQLTEIPESTTKLTKLTKLNLSNNPLKTPPIEIAEKGIEEIREYIRQEKEEGTDYLYEAKLLILGEGGAGKTTLA
;
A
#
# COMPACT_ATOMS: atom_id res chain seq x y z
N MET A 1 19.28 2.96 25.44
CA MET A 1 18.12 3.85 25.65
C MET A 1 17.13 3.53 24.55
N GLN A 2 15.96 3.01 24.89
CA GLN A 2 15.00 2.52 23.89
C GLN A 2 14.55 3.68 23.01
N ASN A 3 14.70 3.53 21.70
CA ASN A 3 14.15 4.42 20.69
C ASN A 3 12.63 4.34 20.77
N GLN A 4 12.03 5.27 21.49
CA GLN A 4 10.58 5.38 21.59
C GLN A 4 10.05 6.33 20.52
N ILE A 5 8.91 5.94 19.95
CA ILE A 5 7.96 6.83 19.27
C ILE A 5 7.89 8.15 20.07
N PRO A 6 8.05 9.33 19.45
CA PRO A 6 8.08 10.58 20.22
C PRO A 6 6.82 10.72 21.09
N GLU A 7 6.97 11.19 22.33
CA GLU A 7 5.92 11.17 23.36
C GLU A 7 4.59 11.78 22.89
N HIS A 8 4.65 12.91 22.16
CA HIS A 8 3.46 13.57 21.61
C HIS A 8 2.64 12.68 20.65
N PHE A 9 3.26 11.71 19.98
CA PHE A 9 2.54 10.71 19.18
C PHE A 9 1.84 9.69 20.05
N GLN A 10 2.54 9.19 21.07
CA GLN A 10 1.96 8.23 22.01
C GLN A 10 0.73 8.84 22.68
N GLU A 11 0.80 10.12 23.06
CA GLU A 11 -0.35 10.85 23.61
C GLU A 11 -1.52 10.95 22.63
N LYS A 12 -1.28 11.29 21.36
CA LYS A 12 -2.35 11.36 20.34
C LYS A 12 -3.02 10.00 20.12
N ILE A 13 -2.22 8.94 19.98
CA ILE A 13 -2.69 7.56 19.77
C ILE A 13 -3.44 7.08 21.01
N GLN A 14 -2.89 7.30 22.20
CA GLN A 14 -3.51 6.92 23.46
C GLN A 14 -4.82 7.67 23.69
N ARG A 15 -4.85 8.97 23.41
CA ARG A 15 -6.08 9.78 23.45
C ARG A 15 -7.12 9.26 22.45
N ALA A 16 -6.70 8.88 21.25
CA ALA A 16 -7.58 8.29 20.25
C ALA A 16 -8.18 6.97 20.73
N LYS A 17 -7.36 6.13 21.37
CA LYS A 17 -7.79 4.87 21.98
C LYS A 17 -8.77 5.09 23.13
N ASP A 18 -8.42 5.94 24.09
CA ASP A 18 -9.21 6.15 25.32
C ASP A 18 -10.57 6.78 25.02
N ASN A 19 -10.61 7.71 24.06
CA ASN A 19 -11.85 8.40 23.68
C ASN A 19 -12.57 7.76 22.49
N LYS A 20 -12.06 6.63 21.97
CA LYS A 20 -12.58 5.95 20.77
C LYS A 20 -12.82 6.92 19.63
N LEU A 21 -11.82 7.78 19.37
CA LEU A 21 -11.91 8.76 18.30
C LEU A 21 -12.06 8.05 16.96
N LYS A 22 -12.92 8.60 16.12
CA LYS A 22 -13.12 8.18 14.73
C LYS A 22 -12.14 8.85 13.79
N GLU A 23 -11.55 9.96 14.20
CA GLU A 23 -10.63 10.75 13.40
C GLU A 23 -9.31 10.89 14.14
N LEU A 24 -8.22 10.67 13.42
CA LEU A 24 -6.87 10.79 13.97
C LEU A 24 -5.98 11.56 12.99
N ASP A 25 -5.46 12.69 13.45
CA ASP A 25 -4.50 13.51 12.71
C ASP A 25 -3.07 13.33 13.24
N LEU A 26 -2.25 12.71 12.41
CA LEU A 26 -0.82 12.50 12.61
C LEU A 26 0.01 13.20 11.54
N SER A 27 -0.51 14.25 10.89
CA SER A 27 0.21 14.98 9.85
C SER A 27 1.41 15.78 10.35
N ASN A 28 2.45 15.87 9.51
CA ASN A 28 3.69 16.63 9.71
C ASN A 28 4.49 16.26 10.97
N ASN A 29 4.38 15.03 11.45
CA ASN A 29 5.03 14.65 12.70
C ASN A 29 6.32 13.83 12.49
N THR A 30 6.69 13.49 11.24
CA THR A 30 7.97 12.83 10.85
C THR A 30 8.32 11.63 11.74
N PHE A 31 7.90 10.42 11.34
CA PHE A 31 8.11 9.21 12.13
C PHE A 31 9.52 8.61 11.97
N ILE A 32 10.57 9.33 12.38
CA ILE A 32 11.95 8.82 12.27
C ILE A 32 12.26 7.88 13.43
N PHE A 33 12.54 6.61 13.12
CA PHE A 33 13.22 5.69 14.01
C PHE A 33 14.70 5.57 13.61
N SER A 34 15.60 5.62 14.59
CA SER A 34 17.04 5.45 14.36
C SER A 34 17.50 4.10 14.90
N ARG A 35 17.30 3.02 14.14
CA ARG A 35 17.81 1.70 14.52
C ARG A 35 19.11 1.45 13.74
N ASP A 36 20.18 1.13 14.46
CA ASP A 36 21.44 0.65 13.88
C ASP A 36 22.09 1.55 12.81
N ASN A 37 22.05 2.88 13.00
CA ASN A 37 22.56 3.92 12.07
C ASN A 37 21.81 4.04 10.73
N GLU A 38 20.68 3.36 10.56
CA GLU A 38 19.75 3.57 9.46
C GLU A 38 18.51 4.31 9.99
N LYS A 39 18.17 5.43 9.33
CA LYS A 39 16.93 6.15 9.62
C LYS A 39 15.82 5.48 8.82
N SER A 40 14.92 4.80 9.51
CA SER A 40 13.70 4.24 8.90
C SER A 40 12.51 5.10 9.30
N THR A 41 11.65 5.41 8.35
CA THR A 41 10.40 6.11 8.60
C THR A 41 9.28 5.09 8.70
N GLU A 42 8.89 4.69 9.91
CA GLU A 42 7.83 3.69 10.12
C GLU A 42 6.66 4.29 10.88
N ILE A 43 5.47 3.74 10.70
CA ILE A 43 4.30 4.17 11.46
C ILE A 43 4.21 3.33 12.74
N PRO A 44 4.01 3.92 13.92
CA PRO A 44 3.76 3.20 15.17
C PRO A 44 2.71 2.10 14.99
N THR A 45 3.02 0.87 15.42
CA THR A 45 2.14 -0.28 15.19
C THR A 45 0.83 -0.18 15.95
N GLU A 46 0.80 0.59 17.04
CA GLU A 46 -0.37 0.84 17.88
C GLU A 46 -1.49 1.57 17.11
N ILE A 47 -1.17 2.31 16.05
CA ILE A 47 -2.17 2.98 15.20
C ILE A 47 -3.07 1.94 14.53
N TRP A 48 -2.54 0.76 14.19
CA TRP A 48 -3.27 -0.29 13.49
C TRP A 48 -4.28 -1.02 14.36
N GLU A 49 -4.23 -0.83 15.67
CA GLU A 49 -5.17 -1.40 16.63
C GLU A 49 -6.40 -0.48 16.86
N LEU A 50 -6.44 0.70 16.24
CA LEU A 50 -7.54 1.65 16.33
C LEU A 50 -8.62 1.37 15.28
N GLU A 51 -9.19 0.15 15.30
CA GLU A 51 -10.16 -0.33 14.29
C GLU A 51 -11.40 0.56 14.13
N GLN A 52 -11.72 1.39 15.13
CA GLN A 52 -12.84 2.34 15.07
C GLN A 52 -12.59 3.57 14.19
N LEU A 53 -11.36 3.78 13.70
CA LEU A 53 -11.04 4.96 12.88
C LEU A 53 -11.79 4.94 11.54
N GLU A 54 -12.40 6.08 11.24
CA GLU A 54 -13.07 6.40 9.99
C GLU A 54 -12.25 7.38 9.14
N VAL A 55 -11.42 8.22 9.78
CA VAL A 55 -10.55 9.21 9.12
C VAL A 55 -9.13 9.12 9.70
N LEU A 56 -8.14 8.99 8.83
CA LEU A 56 -6.73 8.99 9.21
C LEU A 56 -5.92 9.95 8.33
N ASN A 57 -5.27 10.93 8.96
CA ASN A 57 -4.39 11.87 8.29
C ASN A 57 -2.92 11.59 8.61
N LEU A 58 -2.17 11.16 7.60
CA LEU A 58 -0.73 10.85 7.65
C LEU A 58 0.07 11.77 6.72
N ARG A 59 -0.48 12.93 6.36
CA ARG A 59 0.17 13.90 5.47
C ARG A 59 1.56 14.32 5.99
N GLY A 60 2.55 14.50 5.12
CA GLY A 60 3.79 15.18 5.50
C GLY A 60 4.71 14.38 6.42
N ASN A 61 4.67 13.05 6.34
CA ASN A 61 5.39 12.17 7.26
C ASN A 61 6.60 11.46 6.65
N GLN A 62 6.96 11.77 5.40
CA GLN A 62 8.07 11.15 4.68
C GLN A 62 7.96 9.61 4.55
N LEU A 63 6.73 9.09 4.54
CA LEU A 63 6.46 7.67 4.42
C LEU A 63 6.91 7.17 3.04
N THR A 64 7.69 6.08 3.01
CA THR A 64 8.17 5.45 1.77
C THR A 64 7.28 4.29 1.32
N GLU A 65 6.56 3.68 2.25
CA GLU A 65 5.66 2.55 2.00
C GLU A 65 4.37 2.66 2.82
N ILE A 66 3.33 1.96 2.36
CA ILE A 66 2.10 1.74 3.11
C ILE A 66 2.17 0.32 3.69
N PRO A 67 2.20 0.14 5.03
CA PRO A 67 2.32 -1.18 5.62
C PRO A 67 1.02 -1.99 5.48
N GLU A 68 1.13 -3.31 5.33
CA GLU A 68 -0.05 -4.20 5.22
C GLU A 68 -0.99 -4.08 6.42
N SER A 69 -0.49 -3.68 7.58
CA SER A 69 -1.28 -3.46 8.80
C SER A 69 -2.36 -2.38 8.65
N ILE A 70 -2.29 -1.52 7.61
CA ILE A 70 -3.37 -0.57 7.27
C ILE A 70 -4.72 -1.29 7.13
N THR A 71 -4.70 -2.55 6.70
CA THR A 71 -5.89 -3.39 6.46
C THR A 71 -6.71 -3.70 7.71
N LYS A 72 -6.11 -3.55 8.91
CA LYS A 72 -6.82 -3.66 10.18
C LYS A 72 -7.83 -2.53 10.39
N LEU A 73 -7.60 -1.36 9.78
CA LEU A 73 -8.47 -0.19 9.88
C LEU A 73 -9.67 -0.28 8.93
N THR A 74 -10.46 -1.34 9.09
CA THR A 74 -11.58 -1.72 8.20
C THR A 74 -12.72 -0.70 8.14
N ASN A 75 -12.77 0.24 9.08
CA ASN A 75 -13.75 1.32 9.11
C ASN A 75 -13.32 2.61 8.41
N LEU A 76 -12.09 2.67 7.87
CA LEU A 76 -11.61 3.86 7.19
C LEU A 76 -12.48 4.21 5.99
N THR A 77 -12.91 5.47 5.97
CA THR A 77 -13.64 6.11 4.87
C THR A 77 -12.79 7.18 4.19
N GLU A 78 -11.88 7.80 4.94
CA GLU A 78 -10.95 8.82 4.44
C GLU A 78 -9.51 8.56 4.90
N LEU A 79 -8.56 8.58 3.97
CA LEU A 79 -7.14 8.37 4.23
C LEU A 79 -6.31 9.41 3.47
N ASN A 80 -5.44 10.12 4.19
CA ASN A 80 -4.61 11.15 3.61
C ASN A 80 -3.12 10.82 3.74
N PHE A 81 -2.47 10.56 2.61
CA PHE A 81 -1.04 10.34 2.45
C PHE A 81 -0.35 11.47 1.67
N ASN A 82 -0.99 12.63 1.49
CA ASN A 82 -0.40 13.75 0.78
C ASN A 82 0.98 14.14 1.35
N ASP A 83 1.88 14.67 0.52
CA ASP A 83 3.23 15.10 0.94
C ASP A 83 4.04 13.96 1.62
N ASN A 84 4.06 12.76 1.04
CA ASN A 84 4.92 11.66 1.49
C ASN A 84 5.93 11.27 0.39
N GLN A 85 6.60 10.13 0.51
CA GLN A 85 7.60 9.61 -0.43
C GLN A 85 7.18 8.25 -1.00
N LEU A 86 5.87 8.02 -1.11
CA LEU A 86 5.32 6.76 -1.59
C LEU A 86 5.60 6.59 -3.09
N THR A 87 6.18 5.46 -3.47
CA THR A 87 6.42 5.12 -4.87
C THR A 87 5.38 4.17 -5.44
N GLU A 88 4.67 3.44 -4.57
CA GLU A 88 3.64 2.49 -4.96
C GLU A 88 2.47 2.46 -3.98
N ILE A 89 1.31 2.02 -4.46
CA ILE A 89 0.16 1.70 -3.63
C ILE A 89 0.05 0.17 -3.57
N PRO A 90 0.19 -0.45 -2.39
CA PRO A 90 0.10 -1.88 -2.28
C PRO A 90 -1.34 -2.35 -2.47
N GLU A 91 -1.48 -3.58 -2.97
CA GLU A 91 -2.77 -4.24 -3.14
C GLU A 91 -3.60 -4.30 -1.84
N SER A 92 -2.93 -4.33 -0.69
CA SER A 92 -3.57 -4.29 0.63
C SER A 92 -4.53 -3.09 0.79
N THR A 93 -4.28 -1.98 0.10
CA THR A 93 -5.17 -0.80 0.08
C THR A 93 -6.55 -1.13 -0.49
N THR A 94 -6.66 -2.11 -1.39
CA THR A 94 -7.95 -2.58 -1.95
C THR A 94 -8.82 -3.28 -0.92
N LYS A 95 -8.23 -3.81 0.17
CA LYS A 95 -8.96 -4.46 1.27
C LYS A 95 -9.71 -3.46 2.15
N LEU A 96 -9.42 -2.15 2.04
CA LEU A 96 -10.14 -1.08 2.73
C LEU A 96 -11.45 -0.79 1.99
N THR A 97 -12.42 -1.69 2.09
CA THR A 97 -13.66 -1.67 1.29
C THR A 97 -14.57 -0.47 1.55
N LYS A 98 -14.45 0.17 2.73
CA LYS A 98 -15.21 1.38 3.07
C LYS A 98 -14.51 2.68 2.67
N LEU A 99 -13.26 2.60 2.19
CA LEU A 99 -12.51 3.78 1.80
C LEU A 99 -13.15 4.41 0.57
N THR A 100 -13.47 5.69 0.67
CA THR A 100 -14.09 6.48 -0.42
C THR A 100 -13.24 7.69 -0.81
N LYS A 101 -12.41 8.19 0.11
CA LYS A 101 -11.48 9.30 -0.16
C LYS A 101 -10.06 8.86 0.16
N LEU A 102 -9.20 8.94 -0.84
CA LEU A 102 -7.77 8.68 -0.72
C LEU A 102 -7.01 9.85 -1.34
N ASN A 103 -6.21 10.55 -0.54
CA ASN A 103 -5.35 11.61 -1.04
C ASN A 103 -3.90 11.14 -1.08
N LEU A 104 -3.31 11.12 -2.28
CA LEU A 104 -1.94 10.70 -2.55
C LEU A 104 -1.11 11.78 -3.23
N SER A 105 -1.63 13.01 -3.33
CA SER A 105 -0.95 14.11 -3.99
C SER A 105 0.44 14.36 -3.39
N ASN A 106 1.36 14.88 -4.21
CA ASN A 106 2.74 15.14 -3.81
C ASN A 106 3.48 13.89 -3.28
N ASN A 107 3.29 12.76 -3.95
CA ASN A 107 4.11 11.55 -3.80
C ASN A 107 4.76 11.19 -5.15
N PRO A 108 5.98 10.62 -5.16
CA PRO A 108 6.64 10.15 -6.37
C PRO A 108 6.06 8.79 -6.85
N LEU A 109 4.73 8.67 -6.92
CA LEU A 109 4.03 7.45 -7.30
C LEU A 109 4.39 7.02 -8.73
N LYS A 110 4.72 5.74 -8.88
CA LYS A 110 4.96 5.06 -10.15
C LYS A 110 3.85 4.07 -10.48
N THR A 111 3.33 3.39 -9.45
CA THR A 111 2.31 2.34 -9.59
C THR A 111 1.22 2.51 -8.54
N PRO A 112 -0.05 2.73 -8.91
CA PRO A 112 -0.53 2.99 -10.26
C PRO A 112 0.00 4.33 -10.82
N PRO A 113 -0.09 4.55 -12.14
CA PRO A 113 0.21 5.85 -12.74
C PRO A 113 -0.58 6.97 -12.07
N ILE A 114 0.00 8.17 -12.01
CA ILE A 114 -0.60 9.30 -11.30
C ILE A 114 -2.00 9.66 -11.85
N GLU A 115 -2.21 9.50 -13.16
CA GLU A 115 -3.48 9.77 -13.84
C GLU A 115 -4.60 8.80 -13.41
N ILE A 116 -4.23 7.61 -12.90
CA ILE A 116 -5.16 6.67 -12.30
C ILE A 116 -5.40 7.04 -10.84
N ALA A 117 -4.32 7.31 -10.10
CA ALA A 117 -4.39 7.66 -8.69
C ALA A 117 -5.24 8.92 -8.42
N GLU A 118 -5.17 9.92 -9.31
CA GLU A 118 -5.93 11.17 -9.21
C GLU A 118 -7.45 11.02 -9.42
N LYS A 119 -7.89 9.94 -10.07
CA LYS A 119 -9.33 9.69 -10.31
C LYS A 119 -10.05 9.19 -9.07
N GLY A 120 -9.35 8.48 -8.20
CA GLY A 120 -9.88 8.03 -6.92
C GLY A 120 -9.56 6.56 -6.61
N ILE A 121 -10.05 6.13 -5.44
CA ILE A 121 -9.81 4.79 -4.93
C ILE A 121 -10.45 3.69 -5.78
N GLU A 122 -11.58 3.96 -6.44
CA GLU A 122 -12.23 2.96 -7.28
C GLU A 122 -11.41 2.67 -8.55
N GLU A 123 -10.84 3.69 -9.18
CA GLU A 123 -9.96 3.53 -10.33
C GLU A 123 -8.66 2.82 -9.97
N ILE A 124 -8.11 3.10 -8.78
CA ILE A 124 -6.95 2.37 -8.25
C ILE A 124 -7.29 0.89 -8.05
N ARG A 125 -8.46 0.57 -7.48
CA ARG A 125 -8.91 -0.83 -7.31
C ARG A 125 -9.05 -1.54 -8.65
N GLU A 126 -9.65 -0.90 -9.64
CA GLU A 126 -9.81 -1.46 -10.98
C GLU A 126 -8.46 -1.69 -11.68
N TYR A 127 -7.52 -0.74 -11.56
CA TYR A 127 -6.16 -0.91 -12.08
C TYR A 127 -5.47 -2.13 -11.47
N ILE A 128 -5.48 -2.25 -10.14
CA ILE A 128 -4.86 -3.36 -9.42
C ILE A 128 -5.54 -4.69 -9.77
N ARG A 129 -6.87 -4.70 -9.96
CA ARG A 129 -7.62 -5.89 -10.39
C ARG A 129 -7.20 -6.34 -11.79
N GLN A 130 -7.02 -5.41 -12.72
CA GLN A 130 -6.61 -5.71 -14.11
C GLN A 130 -5.18 -6.26 -14.18
N GLU A 131 -4.22 -5.69 -13.43
CA GLU A 131 -2.84 -6.22 -13.41
C GLU A 131 -2.78 -7.69 -12.94
N LYS A 132 -3.68 -8.11 -12.05
CA LYS A 132 -3.78 -9.50 -11.61
C LYS A 132 -4.32 -10.44 -12.68
N GLU A 133 -5.32 -9.99 -13.43
CA GLU A 133 -5.93 -10.79 -14.49
C GLU A 133 -4.92 -10.96 -15.64
N GLU A 134 -4.22 -9.91 -16.04
CA GLU A 134 -3.17 -9.93 -17.07
C GLU A 134 -1.93 -10.74 -16.64
N GLY A 135 -1.56 -10.73 -15.36
CA GLY A 135 -0.46 -11.53 -14.83
C GLY A 135 -0.70 -13.06 -14.79
N THR A 136 -1.94 -13.50 -14.97
CA THR A 136 -2.31 -14.94 -14.95
C THR A 136 -2.43 -15.59 -16.33
N ASP A 137 -2.53 -14.80 -17.41
CA ASP A 137 -2.76 -15.33 -18.76
C ASP A 137 -1.46 -15.78 -19.47
N TYR A 138 -0.31 -15.19 -19.12
CA TYR A 138 0.98 -15.51 -19.76
C TYR A 138 1.65 -16.81 -19.29
N LEU A 139 1.13 -17.49 -18.26
CA LEU A 139 1.69 -18.76 -17.77
C LEU A 139 1.15 -19.99 -18.53
N TYR A 140 0.06 -19.85 -19.30
CA TYR A 140 -0.55 -20.97 -20.04
C TYR A 140 -0.19 -21.02 -21.54
N GLU A 141 0.39 -19.97 -22.13
CA GLU A 141 0.78 -19.97 -23.55
C GLU A 141 2.22 -20.43 -23.82
N ALA A 142 3.01 -20.75 -22.77
CA ALA A 142 4.29 -21.43 -22.94
C ALA A 142 4.13 -22.95 -23.20
N LYS A 143 3.22 -23.35 -24.10
CA LYS A 143 3.31 -24.65 -24.77
C LYS A 143 4.26 -24.53 -25.96
N LEU A 144 5.55 -24.54 -25.60
CA LEU A 144 6.72 -24.89 -26.39
C LEU A 144 6.44 -25.19 -27.88
N LEU A 145 6.52 -24.14 -28.70
CA LEU A 145 6.76 -24.27 -30.13
C LEU A 145 8.23 -24.72 -30.31
N ILE A 146 8.53 -26.01 -30.26
CA ILE A 146 9.74 -26.53 -30.90
C ILE A 146 9.37 -26.80 -32.37
N LEU A 147 9.45 -25.74 -33.17
CA LEU A 147 9.76 -25.90 -34.59
C LEU A 147 11.27 -25.88 -34.72
N GLY A 148 11.84 -27.06 -34.99
CA GLY A 148 13.19 -27.24 -35.50
C GLY A 148 13.13 -28.31 -36.57
N GLU A 149 13.07 -27.90 -37.83
CA GLU A 149 13.22 -28.75 -39.01
C GLU A 149 14.65 -29.30 -39.10
N GLY A 150 14.80 -30.57 -39.49
CA GLY A 150 16.12 -31.14 -39.83
C GLY A 150 16.17 -32.66 -39.64
N GLY A 151 16.06 -33.39 -40.75
CA GLY A 151 15.73 -34.81 -40.76
C GLY A 151 16.83 -35.80 -40.36
N ALA A 152 16.42 -36.87 -39.70
CA ALA A 152 16.77 -38.26 -40.02
C ALA A 152 16.00 -39.20 -39.09
N GLY A 153 15.05 -39.95 -39.65
CA GLY A 153 14.26 -40.93 -38.89
C GLY A 153 13.03 -41.39 -39.66
N LYS A 154 13.20 -41.78 -40.94
CA LYS A 154 12.16 -42.50 -41.67
C LYS A 154 12.09 -43.91 -41.08
N THR A 155 10.97 -44.27 -40.47
CA THR A 155 10.42 -45.63 -40.62
C THR A 155 8.91 -45.53 -40.69
N THR A 156 8.42 -45.55 -41.92
CA THR A 156 7.03 -45.84 -42.29
C THR A 156 6.70 -47.27 -41.85
N LEU A 157 5.58 -47.44 -41.14
CA LEU A 157 4.94 -48.75 -40.97
C LEU A 157 4.41 -49.22 -42.33
N ALA A 158 4.79 -50.44 -42.71
CA ALA A 158 4.02 -51.29 -43.62
C ALA A 158 3.30 -52.34 -42.77
#